data_AF-A0ABD0QEU6-F1
#
_entry.id   AF-A0ABD0QEU6-F1
#
_cell.length_a   1.000
_cell.length_b   1.000
_cell.length_c   1.000
_cell.angle_alpha   90.00
_cell.angle_beta   90.00
_cell.angle_gamma   90.00
#
_symmetry.space_group_name_H-M   'P 1'
#
loop_
_entity.id
_entity.type
_entity.pdbx_description
1 polymer ?
#
loop_
_entity_poly.entity_id
_entity_poly.type
_entity_poly.pdbx_seq_one_letter_code
_entity_poly.pdbx_strand_id
1 'polypeptide(L)' 'MLFLSVPEKCLQGNGGCSHQCAVIPSKGVVCSCPAGLHLGSDNRTCETVDYCSAHLKCSQICEQHKTTV' A
#
# COMPACT_ATOMS: atom_id res chain seq x y z
N MET A 1 26.47 -3.42 13.58
CA MET A 1 25.20 -4.14 13.44
C MET A 1 24.10 -3.22 13.93
N LEU A 2 23.44 -2.48 13.03
CA LEU A 2 22.27 -1.68 13.40
C LEU A 2 21.07 -2.60 13.34
N PHE A 3 20.50 -2.91 14.50
CA PHE A 3 19.20 -3.55 14.62
C PHE A 3 18.18 -2.63 13.92
N LEU A 4 17.68 -3.06 12.77
CA LEU A 4 16.46 -2.51 12.21
C LEU A 4 15.34 -2.86 13.20
N SER A 5 15.10 -1.99 14.19
CA SER A 5 14.02 -2.16 15.13
C SER A 5 12.71 -1.95 14.40
N VAL A 6 12.15 -3.04 13.88
CA VAL A 6 10.75 -3.08 13.49
C VAL A 6 9.96 -2.63 14.71
N PRO A 7 9.23 -1.51 14.63
CA PRO A 7 8.63 -0.93 15.82
C PRO A 7 7.60 -1.90 16.39
N GLU A 8 7.53 -2.03 17.72
CA GLU A 8 6.67 -2.97 18.45
C GLU A 8 5.21 -3.00 17.92
N LYS A 9 4.71 -1.81 17.56
CA LYS A 9 3.38 -1.59 16.99
C LYS A 9 3.14 -2.36 15.68
N CYS A 10 4.18 -2.55 14.88
CA CYS A 10 4.18 -3.32 13.65
C CYS A 10 4.46 -4.82 13.87
N LEU A 11 5.02 -5.22 15.02
CA LEU A 11 5.25 -6.64 15.32
C LEU A 11 3.93 -7.38 15.56
N GLN A 12 2.91 -6.68 16.10
CA GLN A 12 1.59 -7.24 16.28
C GLN A 12 0.75 -7.07 15.01
N GLY A 13 0.58 -8.15 14.24
CA GLY A 13 -0.30 -8.15 13.06
C GLY A 13 0.06 -7.11 12.01
N ASN A 14 1.34 -6.80 11.83
CA ASN A 14 1.83 -5.76 10.92
C ASN A 14 1.23 -4.36 11.20
N GLY A 15 0.84 -4.06 12.43
CA GLY A 15 0.11 -2.82 12.77
C GLY A 15 -1.28 -2.73 12.13
N GLY A 16 -1.77 -3.84 11.56
CA GLY A 16 -2.95 -3.92 10.73
C GLY A 16 -2.74 -3.44 9.29
N CYS A 17 -1.50 -3.34 8.80
CA CYS A 17 -1.18 -3.01 7.42
C CYS A 17 -1.16 -4.26 6.54
N SER A 18 -1.61 -4.14 5.28
CA SER A 18 -1.53 -5.24 4.32
C SER A 18 -0.11 -5.54 3.84
N HIS A 19 0.72 -4.51 3.68
CA HIS A 19 2.07 -4.64 3.12
C HIS A 19 3.13 -4.04 4.05
N GLN A 20 3.40 -2.74 3.94
CA GLN A 20 4.49 -2.10 4.68
C GLN A 20 3.93 -1.36 5.90
N CYS A 21 4.52 -1.60 7.07
CA CYS A 21 4.19 -0.91 8.31
C CYS A 21 5.37 -0.06 8.78
N ALA A 22 5.08 1.20 9.09
CA ALA A 22 6.03 2.13 9.67
C ALA A 22 5.39 2.83 10.88
N VAL A 23 6.23 3.34 11.78
CA VAL A 23 5.75 4.14 12.91
C VAL A 23 6.37 5.52 12.83
N ILE A 24 5.52 6.53 12.70
CA ILE A 24 5.93 7.94 12.67
C ILE A 24 5.62 8.54 14.05
N PRO A 25 6.58 9.20 14.72
CA PRO A 25 6.38 9.73 16.08
C PRO A 25 5.13 10.61 16.24
N SER A 26 4.78 11.37 15.20
CA SER A 26 3.63 12.28 15.17
C SER A 26 2.30 11.66 14.76
N LYS A 27 2.31 10.53 14.02
CA LYS A 27 1.09 9.91 13.45
C LYS A 27 0.77 8.52 14.03
N GLY A 28 1.70 7.88 14.72
CA GLY A 28 1.56 6.49 15.15
C GLY A 28 1.87 5.51 14.02
N VAL A 29 1.11 4.42 13.92
CA VAL A 29 1.27 3.41 12.86
C VAL A 29 0.78 3.97 11.54
N VAL A 30 1.61 3.86 10.51
CA VAL A 30 1.33 4.29 9.14
C VAL A 30 1.65 3.15 8.19
N CYS A 31 0.68 2.84 7.34
CA CYS A 31 0.82 1.81 6.31
C CYS A 31 1.26 2.43 4.98
N SER A 32 2.12 1.72 4.26
CA SER A 32 2.57 2.11 2.92
C SER A 32 2.43 0.94 1.95
N CYS A 33 2.19 1.26 0.68
CA CYS A 33 2.00 0.28 -0.38
C CYS A 33 3.20 0.25 -1.35
N PRO A 34 3.52 -0.93 -1.91
CA PRO A 34 4.52 -1.04 -2.97
C PRO A 34 4.03 -0.33 -4.25
N ALA A 35 4.96 -0.10 -5.17
CA ALA A 35 4.66 0.58 -6.44
C ALA A 35 3.55 -0.16 -7.21
N GLY A 36 2.58 0.61 -7.74
CA GLY A 36 1.42 0.08 -8.48
C GLY A 36 0.20 -0.22 -7.61
N LEU A 37 0.31 -0.14 -6.28
CA LEU A 37 -0.81 -0.22 -5.35
C LEU A 37 -0.96 1.09 -4.59
N HIS A 38 -2.19 1.41 -4.22
CA HIS A 38 -2.52 2.57 -3.41
C HIS A 38 -3.12 2.14 -2.09
N LEU A 39 -2.92 2.96 -1.06
CA LEU A 39 -3.53 2.72 0.23
C LEU A 39 -5.04 2.97 0.11
N GLY A 40 -5.82 1.95 0.45
CA GLY A 40 -7.27 1.97 0.45
C GLY A 40 -7.82 2.97 1.47
N SER A 41 -9.13 3.17 1.39
CA SER A 41 -9.85 4.13 2.25
C SER A 41 -9.74 3.84 3.75
N ASP A 42 -9.44 2.59 4.12
CA ASP A 42 -9.20 2.14 5.49
C ASP A 42 -7.80 2.50 6.02
N ASN A 43 -6.95 3.11 5.19
CA ASN A 43 -5.54 3.43 5.46
C ASN A 43 -4.68 2.20 5.84
N ARG A 44 -5.08 1.00 5.42
CA ARG A 44 -4.47 -0.26 5.86
C ARG A 44 -4.27 -1.24 4.71
N THR A 45 -5.30 -1.41 3.89
CA THR A 45 -5.25 -2.30 2.73
C THR A 45 -4.62 -1.61 1.54
N CYS A 46 -3.87 -2.36 0.73
CA CYS A 46 -3.30 -1.85 -0.52
C CYS A 46 -4.16 -2.39 -1.65
N GLU A 47 -4.72 -1.47 -2.43
CA GLU A 47 -5.63 -1.75 -3.52
C GLU A 47 -4.94 -1.43 -4.84
N THR A 48 -5.22 -2.22 -5.88
CA THR A 48 -4.71 -1.92 -7.22
C THR A 48 -5.39 -0.66 -7.75
N VAL A 49 -4.61 0.30 -8.25
CA VAL A 49 -5.20 1.43 -8.97
C VAL A 49 -5.61 0.96 -10.35
N ASP A 50 -6.91 1.04 -10.64
CA ASP A 50 -7.41 0.75 -11.97
C ASP A 50 -7.14 1.95 -12.89
N TYR A 51 -5.95 1.96 -13.50
CA TYR A 51 -5.55 3.04 -14.42
C TYR A 51 -6.46 3.12 -15.63
N CYS A 52 -7.04 2.00 -16.05
CA CYS A 52 -7.97 1.94 -17.17
C CYS A 52 -9.28 2.66 -16.86
N SER A 53 -9.81 2.51 -15.64
CA SER A 53 -11.03 3.18 -15.18
C SER A 53 -10.83 4.70 -15.04
N ALA A 54 -9.62 5.16 -14.70
CA ALA A 54 -9.30 6.58 -14.63
C ALA A 54 -9.16 7.23 -16.03
N HIS A 55 -8.75 6.47 -17.04
CA HIS A 55 -8.45 6.95 -18.39
C HIS A 55 -9.36 6.37 -19.49
N LEU A 56 -10.65 6.19 -19.19
CA LEU A 56 -11.70 5.75 -20.14
C LEU A 56 -12.01 6.75 -21.28
N LYS A 57 -11.15 7.74 -21.53
CA LYS A 57 -11.39 8.84 -22.47
C LYS A 57 -10.86 8.57 -23.89
N CYS A 58 -10.23 7.43 -24.11
CA CYS A 58 -9.69 7.05 -25.42
C CYS A 58 -10.52 5.92 -26.03
N SER A 59 -10.66 5.91 -27.37
CA SER A 59 -11.31 4.81 -28.12
C SER A 59 -10.48 3.51 -28.15
N GLN A 60 -9.30 3.52 -27.53
CA GLN A 60 -8.37 2.40 -27.43
C GLN A 60 -8.82 1.48 -26.27
N ILE A 61 -8.59 0.17 -26.41
CA ILE A 61 -8.74 -0.77 -25.30
C ILE A 61 -7.57 -0.55 -24.32
N CYS A 62 -7.89 -0.36 -23.05
CA CYS A 62 -6.89 -0.32 -21.99
C CYS A 62 -6.77 -1.70 -21.36
N GLU A 63 -5.57 -2.26 -21.38
CA GLU A 63 -5.24 -3.50 -20.68
C GLU A 63 -4.25 -3.19 -19.56
N GLN A 64 -4.69 -3.37 -18.31
CA GLN A 64 -3.80 -3.28 -17.16
C GLN A 64 -3.30 -4.68 -16.79
N HIS A 65 -2.00 -4.89 -16.91
CA HIS A 65 -1.35 -6.10 -16.41
C HIS A 65 -1.23 -5.98 -14.89
N LYS A 66 -2.14 -6.62 -14.16
CA LYS A 66 -2.07 -6.74 -12.70
C LYS A 66 -0.99 -7.75 -12.33
N THR A 67 0.24 -7.28 -12.12
CA THR A 67 1.29 -8.11 -11.52
C THR A 67 1.01 -8.22 -10.02
N THR A 68 0.12 -9.15 -9.67
CA THR A 68 -0.05 -9.56 -8.27
C THR A 68 1.14 -10.45 -7.91
N VAL A 69 2.01 -9.97 -7.02
CA VAL A 69 3.04 -10.79 -6.35
C VAL A 69 2.44 -11.52 -5.16
#